data_AF-A0A7V6TA56-F1
#
_entry.id   AF-A0A7V6TA56-F1
#
_cell.length_a   1.000
_cell.length_b   1.000
_cell.length_c   1.000
_cell.angle_alpha   90.00
_cell.angle_beta   90.00
_cell.angle_gamma   90.00
#
_symmetry.space_group_name_H-M   'P 1'
#
loop_
_entity.id
_entity.type
_entity.pdbx_description
1 polymer ?
#
loop_
_entity_poly.entity_id
_entity_poly.type
_entity_poly.pdbx_seq_one_letter_code
_entity_poly.pdbx_strand_id
1 'polypeptide(L)'
;MKGIRFRFVLITMILVAASLGGYIYYFHGEDLANQDNLLVIAAAVLVSGIISFLVTKGASRPVEAIGQSLAAIANGDFTVRAKKIIGNDLGALADAYNNSLDKVRYILKDAKETTDEMLSSAAAIEDITKQSQEASSNFEGSVKESLKKSSASLEEMRTLVDNISDMLSQMSAGVEQIAASSSEAATTAVDASQLAESGQNVMQQVTLQMEKIKESSGYTAAVIKSLGESSETIGQIV
;
A
#
# COMPACT_ATOMS: atom_id res chain seq x y z
N MET A 1 -8.99 44.21 -45.55
CA MET A 1 -8.36 43.52 -46.71
C MET A 1 -8.75 44.06 -48.09
N LYS A 2 -9.86 44.81 -48.26
CA LYS A 2 -10.17 45.58 -49.50
C LYS A 2 -9.03 46.52 -49.95
N GLY A 3 -8.17 46.94 -49.01
CA GLY A 3 -7.04 47.84 -49.25
C GLY A 3 -5.92 47.28 -50.12
N ILE A 4 -5.64 45.97 -50.14
CA ILE A 4 -4.52 45.42 -50.93
C ILE A 4 -4.86 45.44 -52.42
N ARG A 5 -6.05 44.91 -52.78
CA ARG A 5 -6.55 44.96 -54.16
C ARG A 5 -6.68 46.39 -54.66
N PHE A 6 -7.23 47.27 -53.83
CA PHE A 6 -7.35 48.69 -54.15
C PHE A 6 -6.00 49.36 -54.36
N ARG A 7 -5.00 49.09 -53.51
CA ARG A 7 -3.64 49.65 -53.64
C ARG A 7 -2.93 49.17 -54.91
N PHE A 8 -3.02 47.89 -55.27
CA PHE A 8 -2.42 47.40 -56.51
C PHE A 8 -3.08 47.99 -57.75
N VAL A 9 -4.42 48.06 -57.78
CA VAL A 9 -5.15 48.71 -58.88
C VAL A 9 -4.82 50.21 -58.96
N LEU A 10 -4.72 50.88 -57.82
CA LEU A 10 -4.35 52.30 -57.73
C LEU A 10 -2.93 52.53 -58.26
N ILE A 11 -1.95 51.70 -57.88
CA ILE A 11 -0.57 51.80 -58.38
C ILE A 11 -0.55 51.59 -59.90
N THR A 12 -1.27 50.59 -60.43
CA THR A 12 -1.35 50.39 -61.89
C THR A 12 -2.05 51.54 -62.60
N MET A 13 -3.12 52.11 -62.03
CA MET A 13 -3.79 53.28 -62.62
C MET A 13 -2.94 54.55 -62.55
N ILE A 14 -2.19 54.77 -61.46
CA ILE A 14 -1.28 55.92 -61.33
C ILE A 14 -0.15 55.82 -62.35
N LEU A 15 0.45 54.64 -62.52
CA LEU A 15 1.50 54.41 -63.53
C LEU A 15 0.98 54.67 -64.95
N VAL A 16 -0.25 54.25 -65.24
CA VAL A 16 -0.88 54.45 -66.54
C VAL A 16 -1.24 55.91 -66.77
N ALA A 17 -1.80 56.60 -65.76
CA ALA A 17 -2.12 58.02 -65.81
C ALA A 17 -0.86 58.89 -65.98
N ALA A 18 0.23 58.55 -65.29
CA ALA A 18 1.53 59.22 -65.45
C ALA A 18 2.12 58.99 -66.86
N SER A 19 2.01 57.77 -67.38
CA SER A 19 2.46 57.44 -68.74
C SER A 19 1.63 58.16 -69.80
N LEU A 20 0.32 58.24 -69.63
CA LEU A 20 -0.59 58.99 -70.50
C LEU A 20 -0.33 60.50 -70.42
N GLY A 21 -0.16 61.05 -69.22
CA GLY A 21 0.13 62.46 -69.03
C GLY A 21 1.46 62.88 -69.65
N GLY A 22 2.49 62.03 -69.56
CA GLY A 22 3.77 62.22 -70.26
C GLY A 22 3.62 62.18 -71.78
N TYR A 23 2.82 61.27 -72.31
CA TYR A 23 2.51 61.19 -73.74
C TYR A 23 1.81 62.46 -74.24
N ILE A 24 0.80 62.94 -73.49
CA ILE A 24 0.03 64.16 -73.80
C ILE A 24 0.88 65.43 -73.65
N TYR A 25 1.87 65.45 -72.75
CA TYR A 25 2.78 66.59 -72.61
C TYR A 25 3.81 66.64 -73.75
N TYR A 26 4.30 65.48 -74.20
CA TYR A 26 5.30 65.39 -75.26
C TYR A 26 4.72 65.67 -76.64
N PHE A 27 3.50 65.16 -76.93
CA PHE A 27 2.72 65.53 -78.11
C PHE A 27 1.83 66.73 -77.79
N HIS A 28 2.24 67.93 -78.22
CA HIS A 28 1.56 69.20 -77.92
C HIS A 28 0.02 69.08 -78.02
N GLY A 29 -0.69 69.50 -76.97
CA GLY A 29 -2.11 69.17 -76.70
C GLY A 29 -3.17 69.59 -77.73
N GLU A 30 -2.81 70.17 -78.89
CA GLU A 30 -3.76 70.46 -79.97
C GLU A 30 -4.07 69.23 -80.86
N ASP A 31 -3.28 68.14 -80.78
CA ASP A 31 -3.44 66.91 -81.58
C ASP A 31 -4.23 65.78 -80.87
N LEU A 32 -4.83 66.05 -79.71
CA LEU A 32 -5.59 65.05 -78.93
C LEU A 32 -6.81 64.48 -79.68
N ALA A 33 -7.33 65.22 -80.66
CA ALA A 33 -8.49 64.79 -81.46
C ALA A 33 -8.12 63.87 -82.66
N ASN A 34 -6.82 63.58 -82.86
CA ASN A 34 -6.36 62.72 -83.94
C ASN A 34 -6.69 61.24 -83.64
N GLN A 35 -7.20 60.50 -84.64
CA GLN A 35 -7.71 59.13 -84.45
C GLN A 35 -6.61 58.17 -83.93
N ASP A 36 -5.36 58.40 -84.32
CA ASP A 36 -4.22 57.58 -83.90
C ASP A 36 -3.91 57.73 -82.40
N ASN A 37 -4.04 58.94 -81.84
CA ASN A 37 -3.79 59.21 -80.42
C ASN A 37 -4.90 58.60 -79.53
N LEU A 38 -6.14 58.59 -80.00
CA LEU A 38 -7.26 57.95 -79.32
C LEU A 38 -7.07 56.42 -79.22
N LEU A 39 -6.54 55.79 -80.28
CA LEU A 39 -6.22 54.36 -80.28
C LEU A 39 -5.11 54.01 -79.28
N VAL A 40 -4.07 54.85 -79.17
CA VAL A 40 -2.98 54.67 -78.19
C VAL A 40 -3.52 54.75 -76.76
N ILE A 41 -4.38 55.73 -76.47
CA ILE A 41 -5.03 55.88 -75.17
C ILE A 41 -5.91 54.67 -74.85
N ALA A 42 -6.74 54.23 -75.80
CA ALA A 42 -7.60 53.06 -75.64
C ALA A 42 -6.78 51.78 -75.39
N ALA A 43 -5.68 51.58 -76.12
CA ALA A 43 -4.77 50.46 -75.92
C ALA A 43 -4.10 50.49 -74.54
N ALA A 44 -3.64 51.65 -74.08
CA ALA A 44 -3.04 51.81 -72.75
C ALA A 44 -4.03 51.47 -71.62
N VAL A 45 -5.27 51.93 -71.74
CA VAL A 45 -6.35 51.59 -70.78
C VAL A 45 -6.62 50.08 -70.79
N LEU A 46 -6.73 49.46 -71.96
CA LEU A 46 -6.94 48.01 -72.08
C LEU A 46 -5.80 47.20 -71.45
N VAL A 47 -4.54 47.54 -71.76
CA VAL A 47 -3.36 46.87 -71.20
C VAL A 47 -3.32 47.03 -69.67
N SER A 48 -3.63 48.22 -69.15
CA SER A 48 -3.70 48.43 -67.71
C SER A 48 -4.74 47.55 -67.02
N GLY A 49 -5.94 47.43 -67.59
CA GLY A 49 -7.00 46.58 -67.08
C GLY A 49 -6.61 45.10 -67.07
N ILE A 50 -5.93 44.64 -68.13
CA ILE A 50 -5.41 43.27 -68.24
C ILE A 50 -4.36 43.02 -67.15
N ILE A 51 -3.39 43.93 -66.96
CA ILE A 51 -2.36 43.81 -65.92
C ILE A 51 -2.99 43.79 -64.53
N SER A 52 -3.91 44.72 -64.22
CA SER A 52 -4.62 44.75 -62.93
C SER A 52 -5.39 43.45 -62.68
N PHE A 53 -6.03 42.89 -63.70
CA PHE A 53 -6.73 41.61 -63.60
C PHE A 53 -5.77 40.44 -63.32
N LEU A 54 -4.64 40.38 -64.05
CA LEU A 54 -3.62 39.34 -63.87
C LEU A 54 -2.97 39.40 -62.48
N VAL A 55 -2.62 40.60 -61.98
CA VAL A 55 -2.06 40.78 -60.64
C VAL A 55 -3.07 40.44 -59.54
N THR A 56 -4.33 40.85 -59.71
CA THR A 56 -5.39 40.53 -58.74
C THR A 56 -5.63 39.02 -58.65
N LYS A 57 -5.66 38.34 -59.80
CA LYS A 57 -5.87 36.89 -59.87
C LYS A 57 -4.64 36.10 -59.42
N GLY A 58 -3.44 36.57 -59.77
CA GLY A 58 -2.16 35.88 -59.53
C GLY A 58 -1.55 36.11 -58.15
N ALA A 59 -1.72 37.30 -57.55
CA ALA A 59 -1.09 37.66 -56.27
C ALA A 59 -2.09 37.96 -55.16
N SER A 60 -3.07 38.83 -55.41
CA SER A 60 -3.96 39.32 -54.34
C SER A 60 -4.91 38.24 -53.78
N ARG A 61 -5.48 37.38 -54.64
CA ARG A 61 -6.38 36.29 -54.21
C ARG A 61 -5.69 35.24 -53.33
N PRO A 62 -4.52 34.69 -53.70
CA PRO A 62 -3.69 33.86 -52.83
C PRO A 62 -3.43 34.41 -51.44
N VAL A 63 -2.96 35.65 -51.36
CA VAL A 63 -2.57 36.29 -50.09
C VAL A 63 -3.79 36.46 -49.18
N GLU A 64 -4.93 36.83 -49.76
CA GLU A 64 -6.18 36.95 -49.00
C GLU A 64 -6.67 35.60 -48.46
N ALA A 65 -6.53 34.51 -49.22
CA ALA A 65 -6.90 33.17 -48.77
C ALA A 65 -6.03 32.69 -47.59
N ILE A 66 -4.71 32.97 -47.64
CA ILE A 66 -3.80 32.69 -46.52
C ILE A 66 -4.19 33.56 -45.30
N GLY A 67 -4.48 34.85 -45.51
CA GLY A 67 -4.91 35.75 -44.44
C GLY A 67 -6.22 35.32 -43.76
N GLN A 68 -7.19 34.82 -44.52
CA GLN A 68 -8.44 34.26 -43.97
C GLN A 68 -8.19 32.99 -43.15
N SER A 69 -7.32 32.11 -43.65
CA SER A 69 -6.95 30.88 -42.94
C SER A 69 -6.20 31.19 -41.63
N LEU A 70 -5.30 32.19 -41.63
CA LEU A 70 -4.67 32.69 -40.41
C LEU A 70 -5.67 33.28 -39.41
N ALA A 71 -6.68 34.01 -39.90
CA ALA A 71 -7.75 34.51 -39.05
C ALA A 71 -8.59 33.36 -38.45
N ALA A 72 -8.78 32.26 -39.18
CA ALA A 72 -9.45 31.07 -38.64
C ALA A 72 -8.62 30.43 -37.51
N ILE A 73 -7.30 30.29 -37.70
CA ILE A 73 -6.37 29.82 -36.65
C ILE A 73 -6.46 30.71 -35.40
N ALA A 74 -6.47 32.03 -35.56
CA ALA A 74 -6.59 32.96 -34.44
C ALA A 74 -7.90 32.80 -33.65
N ASN A 75 -8.95 32.28 -34.28
CA ASN A 75 -10.22 31.95 -33.64
C ASN A 75 -10.30 30.48 -33.18
N GLY A 76 -9.19 29.73 -33.25
CA GLY A 76 -9.13 28.33 -32.83
C GLY A 76 -9.58 27.31 -33.89
N ASP A 77 -9.86 27.73 -35.12
CA ASP A 77 -10.19 26.83 -36.23
C ASP A 77 -8.93 26.50 -37.05
N PHE A 78 -8.35 25.34 -36.76
CA PHE A 78 -7.19 24.79 -37.46
C PHE A 78 -7.56 23.90 -38.67
N THR A 79 -8.82 23.93 -39.12
CA THR A 79 -9.28 23.09 -40.25
C THR A 79 -9.19 23.79 -41.60
N VAL A 80 -9.21 25.12 -41.60
CA VAL A 80 -9.15 25.94 -42.82
C VAL A 80 -7.72 25.95 -43.36
N ARG A 81 -7.54 25.53 -44.63
CA ARG A 81 -6.23 25.50 -45.32
C ARG A 81 -6.09 26.59 -46.37
N ALA A 82 -4.86 26.99 -46.66
CA ALA A 82 -4.57 27.83 -47.81
C ALA A 82 -4.77 27.06 -49.12
N LYS A 83 -5.39 27.71 -50.12
CA LYS A 83 -5.58 27.11 -51.44
C LYS A 83 -4.24 26.89 -52.14
N LYS A 84 -4.00 25.67 -52.64
CA LYS A 84 -2.78 25.32 -53.37
C LYS A 84 -2.64 26.16 -54.65
N ILE A 85 -1.45 26.73 -54.84
CA ILE A 85 -1.07 27.52 -56.02
C ILE A 85 0.17 26.87 -56.61
N ILE A 86 0.21 26.70 -57.93
CA ILE A 86 1.27 25.96 -58.61
C ILE A 86 2.20 26.94 -59.32
N GLY A 87 3.51 26.79 -59.11
CA GLY A 87 4.54 27.34 -60.01
C GLY A 87 5.09 28.75 -59.70
N ASN A 88 5.00 29.25 -58.46
CA ASN A 88 5.62 30.52 -58.06
C ASN A 88 5.89 30.59 -56.53
N ASP A 89 6.54 31.67 -56.07
CA ASP A 89 6.87 31.93 -54.65
C ASP A 89 5.64 31.92 -53.73
N LEU A 90 4.46 32.32 -54.24
CA LEU A 90 3.21 32.29 -53.49
C LEU A 90 2.70 30.87 -53.27
N GLY A 91 2.98 29.95 -54.19
CA GLY A 91 2.76 28.51 -54.01
C GLY A 91 3.62 27.95 -52.88
N ALA A 92 4.92 28.30 -52.86
CA ALA A 92 5.83 27.91 -51.78
C ALA A 92 5.37 28.45 -50.42
N LEU A 93 4.87 29.69 -50.35
CA LEU A 93 4.30 30.26 -49.13
C LEU A 93 3.04 29.50 -48.66
N ALA A 94 2.14 29.16 -49.57
CA ALA A 94 0.93 28.38 -49.25
C ALA A 94 1.27 26.98 -48.74
N ASP A 95 2.27 26.33 -49.34
CA ASP A 95 2.74 25.01 -48.92
C ASP A 95 3.44 25.06 -47.55
N ALA A 96 4.31 26.04 -47.30
CA ALA A 96 4.95 26.25 -46.00
C ALA A 96 3.93 26.55 -44.89
N TYR A 97 2.92 27.36 -45.21
CA TYR A 97 1.80 27.64 -44.31
C TYR A 97 1.02 26.37 -43.95
N ASN A 98 0.61 25.58 -44.95
CA ASN A 98 -0.13 24.35 -44.71
C ASN A 98 0.70 23.31 -43.92
N ASN A 99 2.01 23.23 -44.16
CA ASN A 99 2.91 22.38 -43.38
C ASN A 99 2.94 22.83 -41.90
N SER A 100 3.04 24.14 -41.66
CA SER A 100 3.01 24.69 -40.30
C SER A 100 1.68 24.38 -39.60
N LEU A 101 0.56 24.50 -40.30
CA LEU A 101 -0.76 24.12 -39.79
C LEU A 101 -0.82 22.63 -39.42
N ASP A 102 -0.24 21.76 -40.23
CA ASP A 102 -0.19 20.32 -39.95
C ASP A 102 0.64 20.00 -38.70
N LYS A 103 1.77 20.70 -38.50
CA LYS A 103 2.56 20.58 -37.27
C LYS A 103 1.81 21.05 -36.04
N VAL A 104 1.08 22.16 -36.13
CA VAL A 104 0.25 22.64 -35.01
C VAL A 104 -0.88 21.64 -34.70
N ARG A 105 -1.56 21.11 -35.71
CA ARG A 105 -2.61 20.09 -35.52
C ARG A 105 -2.06 18.81 -34.89
N TYR A 106 -0.87 18.40 -35.28
CA TYR A 106 -0.19 17.25 -34.67
C TYR A 106 0.08 17.50 -33.18
N ILE A 107 0.65 18.65 -32.82
CA ILE A 107 0.89 19.02 -31.42
C ILE A 107 -0.42 19.07 -30.61
N LEU A 108 -1.50 19.61 -31.18
CA LEU A 108 -2.81 19.65 -30.52
C LEU A 108 -3.39 18.24 -30.30
N LYS A 109 -3.16 17.31 -31.25
CA LYS A 109 -3.57 15.92 -31.11
C LYS A 109 -2.79 15.24 -29.98
N ASP A 110 -1.47 15.36 -29.98
CA ASP A 110 -0.60 14.78 -28.94
C ASP A 110 -0.93 15.37 -27.55
N ALA A 111 -1.19 16.68 -27.48
CA ALA A 111 -1.62 17.33 -26.23
C ALA A 111 -2.96 16.80 -25.72
N LYS A 112 -3.91 16.53 -26.62
CA LYS A 112 -5.19 15.91 -26.27
C LYS A 112 -4.98 14.49 -25.75
N GLU A 113 -4.22 13.66 -26.46
CA GLU A 113 -3.92 12.28 -26.05
C GLU A 113 -3.25 12.24 -24.68
N THR A 114 -2.27 13.13 -24.45
CA THR A 114 -1.61 13.27 -23.14
C THR A 114 -2.59 13.68 -22.05
N THR A 115 -3.54 14.58 -22.36
CA THR A 115 -4.56 15.02 -21.39
C THR A 115 -5.53 13.88 -21.06
N ASP A 116 -5.93 13.10 -22.06
CA ASP A 116 -6.80 11.93 -21.87
C ASP A 116 -6.10 10.84 -21.03
N GLU A 117 -4.81 10.58 -21.28
CA GLU A 117 -3.99 9.67 -20.45
C GLU A 117 -3.82 10.18 -19.01
N MET A 118 -3.62 11.48 -18.83
CA MET A 118 -3.54 12.11 -17.51
C MET A 118 -4.85 11.98 -16.74
N LEU A 119 -6.00 12.18 -17.40
CA LEU A 119 -7.33 11.99 -16.79
C LEU A 119 -7.55 10.53 -16.39
N SER A 120 -7.17 9.58 -17.25
CA SER A 120 -7.23 8.15 -16.92
C SER A 120 -6.34 7.78 -15.74
N SER A 121 -5.14 8.35 -15.67
CA SER A 121 -4.20 8.12 -14.57
C SER A 121 -4.71 8.72 -13.25
N ALA A 122 -5.32 9.91 -13.30
CA ALA A 122 -5.93 10.52 -12.12
C ALA A 122 -7.08 9.67 -11.56
N ALA A 123 -7.94 9.11 -12.43
CA ALA A 123 -9.00 8.20 -12.02
C ALA A 123 -8.45 6.90 -11.39
N ALA A 124 -7.38 6.34 -11.96
CA ALA A 124 -6.72 5.17 -11.38
C ALA A 124 -6.09 5.48 -10.01
N ILE A 125 -5.48 6.66 -9.84
CA ILE A 125 -4.93 7.11 -8.56
C ILE A 125 -6.04 7.28 -7.51
N GLU A 126 -7.20 7.81 -7.89
CA GLU A 126 -8.36 7.94 -6.99
C GLU A 126 -8.82 6.56 -6.48
N ASP A 127 -8.95 5.58 -7.39
CA ASP A 127 -9.33 4.22 -7.03
C ASP A 127 -8.29 3.54 -6.12
N ILE A 128 -7.00 3.65 -6.46
CA ILE A 128 -5.90 3.15 -5.61
C ILE A 128 -5.91 3.79 -4.23
N THR A 129 -6.16 5.11 -4.14
CA THR A 129 -6.23 5.83 -2.87
C THR A 129 -7.38 5.32 -2.02
N LYS A 130 -8.56 5.11 -2.64
CA LYS A 130 -9.72 4.55 -1.94
C LYS A 130 -9.45 3.13 -1.43
N GLN A 131 -8.89 2.26 -2.26
CA GLN A 131 -8.51 0.90 -1.87
C GLN A 131 -7.48 0.90 -0.73
N SER A 132 -6.50 1.82 -0.78
CA SER A 132 -5.50 1.97 0.28
C SER A 132 -6.13 2.41 1.61
N GLN A 133 -7.09 3.34 1.57
CA GLN A 133 -7.83 3.79 2.75
C GLN A 133 -8.63 2.64 3.39
N GLU A 134 -9.34 1.85 2.57
CA GLU A 134 -10.10 0.68 3.02
C GLU A 134 -9.17 -0.39 3.62
N ALA A 135 -8.04 -0.68 2.96
CA ALA A 135 -7.04 -1.61 3.46
C ALA A 135 -6.45 -1.15 4.80
N SER A 136 -6.16 0.14 4.97
CA SER A 136 -5.66 0.70 6.22
C SER A 136 -6.69 0.56 7.35
N SER A 137 -7.97 0.85 7.09
CA SER A 137 -9.03 0.70 8.07
C SER A 137 -9.21 -0.77 8.50
N ASN A 138 -9.14 -1.71 7.56
CA ASN A 138 -9.22 -3.14 7.85
C ASN A 138 -8.02 -3.63 8.66
N PHE A 139 -6.83 -3.13 8.36
CA PHE A 139 -5.62 -3.42 9.11
C PHE A 139 -5.71 -2.91 10.55
N GLU A 140 -6.14 -1.65 10.76
CA GLU A 140 -6.37 -1.09 12.10
C GLU A 140 -7.38 -1.92 12.91
N GLY A 141 -8.49 -2.33 12.29
CA GLY A 141 -9.48 -3.21 12.92
C GLY A 141 -8.89 -4.56 13.34
N SER A 142 -8.12 -5.19 12.46
CA SER A 142 -7.49 -6.49 12.70
C SER A 142 -6.44 -6.44 13.80
N VAL A 143 -5.63 -5.38 13.83
CA VAL A 143 -4.64 -5.14 14.90
C VAL A 143 -5.33 -4.92 16.23
N LYS A 144 -6.40 -4.11 16.28
CA LYS A 144 -7.17 -3.85 17.50
C LYS A 144 -7.81 -5.12 18.06
N GLU A 145 -8.38 -5.96 17.20
CA GLU A 145 -8.93 -7.25 17.63
C GLU A 145 -7.85 -8.19 18.17
N SER A 146 -6.70 -8.26 17.48
CA SER A 146 -5.56 -9.08 17.91
C SER A 146 -5.02 -8.64 19.27
N LEU A 147 -4.88 -7.33 19.49
CA LEU A 147 -4.48 -6.76 20.78
C LEU A 147 -5.49 -7.08 21.89
N LYS A 148 -6.80 -7.02 21.58
CA LYS A 148 -7.86 -7.38 22.55
C LYS A 148 -7.77 -8.85 22.94
N LYS A 149 -7.59 -9.77 21.97
CA LYS A 149 -7.41 -11.20 22.22
C LYS A 149 -6.15 -11.48 23.04
N SER A 150 -5.04 -10.82 22.70
CA SER A 150 -3.78 -10.97 23.43
C SER A 150 -3.91 -10.48 24.88
N SER A 151 -4.58 -9.35 25.11
CA SER A 151 -4.84 -8.82 26.45
C SER A 151 -5.71 -9.77 27.29
N ALA A 152 -6.77 -10.34 26.69
CA ALA A 152 -7.60 -11.34 27.37
C ALA A 152 -6.82 -12.60 27.74
N SER A 153 -5.98 -13.09 26.82
CA SER A 153 -5.12 -14.26 27.07
C SER A 153 -4.07 -14.00 28.16
N LEU A 154 -3.52 -12.79 28.24
CA LEU A 154 -2.62 -12.40 29.33
C LEU A 154 -3.32 -12.38 30.69
N GLU A 155 -4.59 -11.97 30.74
CA GLU A 155 -5.36 -11.96 31.98
C GLU A 155 -5.72 -13.38 32.45
N GLU A 156 -6.08 -14.27 31.51
CA GLU A 156 -6.23 -15.70 31.80
C GLU A 156 -4.92 -16.31 32.32
N MET A 157 -3.79 -15.97 31.69
CA MET A 157 -2.47 -16.44 32.11
C MET A 157 -2.11 -15.95 33.52
N ARG A 158 -2.41 -14.69 33.86
CA ARG A 158 -2.24 -14.18 35.23
C ARG A 158 -3.03 -14.99 36.24
N THR A 159 -4.31 -15.22 35.95
CA THR A 159 -5.19 -16.03 36.80
C THR A 159 -4.64 -17.45 36.97
N LEU A 160 -4.10 -18.05 35.92
CA LEU A 160 -3.48 -19.37 35.99
C LEU A 160 -2.22 -19.36 36.87
N VAL A 161 -1.37 -18.34 36.74
CA VAL A 161 -0.15 -18.19 37.54
C VAL A 161 -0.48 -17.98 39.02
N ASP A 162 -1.51 -17.21 39.34
CA ASP A 162 -1.98 -17.03 40.71
C ASP A 162 -2.46 -18.36 41.31
N ASN A 163 -3.29 -19.11 40.56
CA ASN A 163 -3.74 -20.45 40.98
C ASN A 163 -2.57 -21.42 41.20
N ILE A 164 -1.54 -21.39 40.33
CA ILE A 164 -0.34 -22.20 40.49
C ILE A 164 0.41 -21.80 41.76
N SER A 165 0.52 -20.51 42.05
CA SER A 165 1.18 -20.00 43.25
C SER A 165 0.46 -20.47 44.51
N ASP A 166 -0.86 -20.44 44.53
CA ASP A 166 -1.68 -20.96 45.63
C ASP A 166 -1.50 -22.47 45.82
N MET A 167 -1.51 -23.24 44.73
CA MET A 167 -1.26 -24.69 44.77
C MET A 167 0.14 -25.01 45.30
N LEU A 168 1.17 -24.25 44.90
CA LEU A 168 2.53 -24.41 45.40
C LEU A 168 2.62 -24.12 46.91
N SER A 169 1.90 -23.09 47.38
CA SER A 169 1.82 -22.78 48.81
C SER A 169 1.19 -23.93 49.60
N GLN A 170 0.09 -24.50 49.11
CA GLN A 170 -0.56 -25.65 49.73
C GLN A 170 0.34 -26.89 49.73
N MET A 171 1.05 -27.13 48.61
CA MET A 171 2.00 -28.23 48.51
C MET A 171 3.15 -28.09 49.50
N SER A 172 3.70 -26.88 49.68
CA SER A 172 4.74 -26.60 50.67
C SER A 172 4.27 -26.93 52.09
N ALA A 173 3.07 -26.48 52.46
CA ALA A 173 2.48 -26.80 53.76
C ALA A 173 2.26 -28.31 53.94
N GLY A 174 1.80 -29.01 52.88
CA GLY A 174 1.65 -30.45 52.88
C GLY A 174 2.98 -31.20 53.08
N VAL A 175 4.05 -30.75 52.44
CA VAL A 175 5.40 -31.31 52.61
C VAL A 175 5.92 -31.11 54.03
N GLU A 176 5.73 -29.92 54.62
CA GLU A 176 6.09 -29.67 56.03
C GLU A 176 5.33 -30.59 56.99
N GLN A 177 4.03 -30.79 56.76
CA GLN A 177 3.22 -31.69 57.57
C GLN A 177 3.68 -33.15 57.43
N ILE A 178 4.01 -33.60 56.21
CA ILE A 178 4.58 -34.95 55.98
C ILE A 178 5.90 -35.11 56.73
N ALA A 179 6.77 -34.11 56.69
CA ALA A 179 8.05 -34.13 57.41
C ALA A 179 7.85 -34.23 58.92
N ALA A 180 6.91 -33.45 59.48
CA ALA A 180 6.56 -33.50 60.90
C ALA A 180 6.03 -34.87 61.31
N SER A 181 5.04 -35.42 60.57
CA SER A 181 4.49 -36.76 60.84
C SER A 181 5.53 -37.86 60.70
N SER A 182 6.47 -37.73 59.76
CA SER A 182 7.57 -38.70 59.60
C SER A 182 8.53 -38.68 60.79
N SER A 183 8.83 -37.48 61.32
CA SER A 183 9.66 -37.33 62.52
C SER A 183 8.98 -37.90 63.77
N GLU A 184 7.67 -37.68 63.91
CA GLU A 184 6.87 -38.24 65.01
C GLU A 184 6.81 -39.76 64.94
N ALA A 185 6.58 -40.32 63.74
CA ALA A 185 6.59 -41.77 63.52
C ALA A 185 7.95 -42.40 63.84
N ALA A 186 9.05 -41.75 63.45
CA ALA A 186 10.40 -42.20 63.79
C ALA A 186 10.63 -42.20 65.31
N THR A 187 10.18 -41.16 66.02
CA THR A 187 10.27 -41.07 67.48
C THR A 187 9.48 -42.20 68.14
N THR A 188 8.24 -42.41 67.70
CA THR A 188 7.37 -43.48 68.20
C THR A 188 7.97 -44.87 67.97
N ALA A 189 8.64 -45.08 66.83
CA ALA A 189 9.32 -46.34 66.53
C ALA A 189 10.51 -46.59 67.47
N VAL A 190 11.26 -45.55 67.83
CA VAL A 190 12.34 -45.64 68.84
C VAL A 190 11.78 -46.00 70.21
N ASP A 191 10.71 -45.34 70.65
CA ASP A 191 10.04 -45.62 71.93
C ASP A 191 9.51 -47.07 71.99
N ALA A 192 8.87 -47.53 70.92
CA ALA A 192 8.39 -48.90 70.80
C ALA A 192 9.54 -49.92 70.86
N SER A 193 10.68 -49.63 70.23
CA SER A 193 11.89 -50.46 70.29
C SER A 193 12.44 -50.55 71.71
N GLN A 194 12.52 -49.43 72.45
CA GLN A 194 12.97 -49.42 73.85
C GLN A 194 12.01 -50.19 74.76
N LEU A 195 10.70 -50.03 74.55
CA LEU A 195 9.70 -50.76 75.33
C LEU A 195 9.80 -52.27 75.09
N ALA A 196 10.01 -52.69 73.83
CA ALA A 196 10.21 -54.09 73.49
C ALA A 196 11.49 -54.66 74.15
N GLU A 197 12.59 -53.91 74.17
CA GLU A 197 13.84 -54.30 74.86
C GLU A 197 13.63 -54.43 76.37
N SER A 198 12.94 -53.48 77.00
CA SER A 198 12.56 -53.59 78.42
C SER A 198 11.66 -54.80 78.67
N GLY A 199 10.69 -55.06 77.80
CA GLY A 199 9.82 -56.24 77.88
C GLY A 199 10.60 -57.56 77.77
N GLN A 200 11.60 -57.62 76.90
CA GLN A 200 12.51 -58.76 76.77
C GLN A 200 13.29 -59.01 78.07
N ASN A 201 13.81 -57.95 78.70
CA ASN A 201 14.49 -58.05 80.00
C ASN A 201 13.56 -58.60 81.09
N VAL A 202 12.31 -58.12 81.15
CA VAL A 202 11.30 -58.65 82.09
C VAL A 202 11.02 -60.13 81.82
N MET A 203 10.89 -60.54 80.56
CA MET A 203 10.68 -61.94 80.20
C MET A 203 11.87 -62.85 80.57
N GLN A 204 13.10 -62.36 80.48
CA GLN A 204 14.27 -63.08 81.01
C GLN A 204 14.18 -63.28 82.52
N GLN A 205 13.78 -62.25 83.28
CA GLN A 205 13.59 -62.39 84.73
C GLN A 205 12.48 -63.39 85.07
N VAL A 206 11.36 -63.37 84.35
CA VAL A 206 10.28 -64.36 84.51
C VAL A 206 10.79 -65.78 84.25
N THR A 207 11.62 -65.97 83.22
CA THR A 207 12.22 -67.28 82.89
C THR A 207 13.11 -67.79 84.03
N LEU A 208 14.00 -66.94 84.57
CA LEU A 208 14.84 -67.28 85.73
C LEU A 208 14.00 -67.64 86.97
N GLN A 209 12.91 -66.89 87.20
CA GLN A 209 12.03 -67.15 88.33
C GLN A 209 11.27 -68.47 88.17
N MET A 210 10.82 -68.80 86.95
CA MET A 210 10.22 -70.10 86.62
C MET A 210 11.19 -71.26 86.84
N GLU A 211 12.47 -71.05 86.55
CA GLU A 211 13.51 -72.06 86.78
C GLU A 211 13.73 -72.33 88.29
N LYS A 212 13.73 -71.27 89.12
CA LYS A 212 13.73 -71.40 90.60
C LYS A 212 12.48 -72.10 91.12
N ILE A 213 11.30 -71.78 90.58
CA ILE A 213 10.04 -72.44 90.96
C ILE A 213 10.11 -73.94 90.63
N LYS A 214 10.64 -74.29 89.45
CA LYS A 214 10.85 -75.69 89.03
C LYS A 214 11.80 -76.42 89.99
N GLU A 215 12.92 -75.81 90.35
CA GLU A 215 13.87 -76.37 91.33
C GLU A 215 13.21 -76.59 92.69
N SER A 216 12.54 -75.57 93.24
CA SER A 216 11.84 -75.66 94.52
C SER A 216 10.75 -76.74 94.51
N SER A 217 9.98 -76.83 93.42
CA SER A 217 8.93 -77.85 93.27
C SER A 217 9.53 -79.26 93.22
N GLY A 218 10.69 -79.43 92.56
CA GLY A 218 11.44 -80.68 92.54
C GLY A 218 11.96 -81.09 93.92
N TYR A 219 12.48 -80.12 94.70
CA TYR A 219 12.87 -80.35 96.09
C TYR A 219 11.69 -80.78 96.96
N THR A 220 10.55 -80.09 96.86
CA THR A 220 9.32 -80.47 97.58
C THR A 220 8.87 -81.88 97.21
N ALA A 221 8.89 -82.25 95.93
CA ALA A 221 8.55 -83.60 95.49
C ALA A 221 9.49 -84.67 96.08
N ALA A 222 10.79 -84.40 96.16
CA ALA A 222 11.77 -85.29 96.77
C ALA A 222 11.53 -85.48 98.28
N VAL A 223 11.23 -84.39 99.01
CA VAL A 223 10.89 -84.45 100.44
C VAL A 223 9.61 -85.24 100.67
N ILE A 224 8.56 -85.01 99.87
CA ILE A 224 7.31 -85.79 99.94
C ILE A 224 7.58 -87.29 99.69
N LYS A 225 8.42 -87.61 98.71
CA LYS A 225 8.81 -89.00 98.42
C LYS A 225 9.50 -89.65 99.62
N SER A 226 10.50 -88.98 100.19
CA SER A 226 11.23 -89.47 101.37
C SER A 226 10.32 -89.62 102.60
N LEU A 227 9.36 -88.71 102.78
CA LEU A 227 8.33 -88.83 103.81
C LEU A 227 7.41 -90.03 103.57
N GLY A 228 7.06 -90.32 102.32
CA GLY A 228 6.33 -91.51 101.92
C GLY A 228 7.08 -92.79 102.26
N GLU A 229 8.35 -92.89 101.87
CA GLU A 229 9.24 -94.03 102.17
C GLU A 229 9.41 -94.23 103.70
N SER A 230 9.53 -93.13 104.46
CA SER A 230 9.60 -93.17 105.92
C SER A 230 8.30 -93.65 106.56
N SER A 231 7.15 -93.23 106.02
CA SER A 231 5.83 -93.66 106.49
C SER A 231 5.57 -95.14 106.21
N GLU A 232 6.04 -95.67 105.07
CA GLU A 232 5.98 -97.10 104.74
C GLU A 232 6.85 -97.92 105.70
N THR A 233 8.04 -97.43 106.04
CA THR A 233 8.93 -98.08 107.01
C THR A 233 8.28 -98.14 108.40
N ILE A 234 7.63 -97.06 108.85
CA ILE A 234 6.86 -97.05 110.11
C ILE A 234 5.69 -98.04 110.05
N GLY A 235 4.99 -98.12 108.91
CA GLY A 235 3.92 -99.09 108.68
C GLY A 235 4.36 -100.55 108.72
N GLN A 236 5.65 -100.87 108.52
CA GLN A 236 6.20 -102.22 108.66
C GLN A 236 6.64 -102.58 110.09
N ILE A 237 6.78 -101.59 110.99
CA ILE A 237 7.22 -101.77 112.39
C ILE A 237 6.01 -101.99 113.33
N VAL A 238 4.80 -101.60 112.92
CA VAL A 238 3.54 -101.82 113.66
C VAL A 238 2.84 -103.07 113.14
#